data_AF-A0A9X7JM96-F1
#
_entry.id   AF-A0A9X7JM96-F1
#
_cell.length_a   1.000
_cell.length_b   1.000
_cell.length_c   1.000
_cell.angle_alpha   90.00
_cell.angle_beta   90.00
_cell.angle_gamma   90.00
#
_symmetry.space_group_name_H-M   'P 1'
#
loop_
_entity.id
_entity.type
_entity.pdbx_description
1 polymer ?
#
loop_
_entity_poly.entity_id
_entity_poly.type
_entity_poly.pdbx_seq_one_letter_code
_entity_poly.pdbx_strand_id
1 'polypeptide(L)'
;MARSGTSLVRTWQHWRRGRDLSVPARSTTVEDADRRFLLYGVLPLWVVPAVADWWMHKKTRIEHTSGVKESAVHALMMTEAGVPVAMGLLAKINPLVLSAMGGAAVAHGATALYDVSLATAEREVRPLEQHIHSFLEVLPLSAMAFTACLHADEVRATLRGGPGPRDWALLPKDRPLPAKYLAGLAAVICAGVVLPYAEEFSRCLRARRSAPVS
;
A
#
# COMPACT_ATOMS: atom_id res chain seq x y z
N MET A 1 34.91 21.00 6.18
CA MET A 1 34.56 21.43 4.80
C MET A 1 33.10 21.11 4.55
N ALA A 2 32.29 22.13 4.30
CA ALA A 2 30.83 22.06 4.36
C ALA A 2 30.21 21.65 3.01
N ARG A 3 29.32 20.66 3.09
CA ARG A 3 28.10 20.43 2.29
C ARG A 3 28.21 20.44 0.76
N SER A 4 28.61 19.31 0.20
CA SER A 4 28.04 18.80 -1.07
C SER A 4 26.64 18.25 -0.82
N GLY A 5 25.71 19.13 -0.41
CA GLY A 5 24.30 18.78 -0.22
C GLY A 5 23.60 18.79 -1.56
N THR A 6 23.65 17.69 -2.31
CA THR A 6 22.75 17.51 -3.45
C THR A 6 21.32 17.58 -2.92
N SER A 7 20.59 18.64 -3.28
CA SER A 7 19.20 18.82 -2.87
C SER A 7 18.38 17.57 -3.22
N LEU A 8 17.49 17.13 -2.33
CA LEU A 8 16.55 16.03 -2.60
C LEU A 8 15.82 16.23 -3.94
N VAL A 9 15.46 17.48 -4.26
CA VAL A 9 14.83 17.84 -5.54
C VAL A 9 15.73 17.49 -6.73
N ARG A 10 17.04 17.77 -6.68
CA ARG A 10 17.99 17.42 -7.74
C ARG A 10 18.18 15.91 -7.87
N THR A 11 18.19 15.18 -6.76
CA THR A 11 18.27 13.71 -6.76
C THR A 11 17.06 13.09 -7.48
N TRP A 12 15.87 13.66 -7.30
CA TRP A 12 14.64 13.15 -7.89
C TRP A 12 14.36 13.66 -9.32
N GLN A 13 15.00 14.75 -9.79
CA GLN A 13 14.86 15.24 -11.17
C GLN A 13 15.23 14.20 -12.24
N HIS A 14 16.04 13.20 -11.90
CA HIS A 14 16.55 12.19 -12.83
C HIS A 14 16.21 10.75 -12.41
N TRP A 15 15.17 10.58 -11.59
CA TRP A 15 14.81 9.30 -10.97
C TRP A 15 14.55 8.16 -11.95
N ARG A 16 14.22 8.46 -13.22
CA ARG A 16 14.03 7.46 -14.30
C ARG A 16 15.17 7.36 -15.32
N ARG A 17 16.31 8.03 -15.13
CA ARG A 17 17.42 7.98 -16.11
C ARG A 17 18.14 6.61 -16.14
N GLY A 18 17.97 5.78 -15.11
CA GLY A 18 18.54 4.43 -15.06
C GLY A 18 17.90 3.48 -16.09
N ARG A 19 18.59 2.37 -16.38
CA ARG A 19 18.00 1.29 -17.19
C ARG A 19 16.87 0.64 -16.40
N ASP A 20 15.73 0.46 -17.05
CA ASP A 20 14.58 -0.21 -16.46
C ASP A 20 14.96 -1.58 -15.86
N LEU A 21 14.29 -1.94 -14.76
CA LEU A 21 14.40 -3.25 -14.15
C LEU A 21 13.88 -4.29 -15.14
N SER A 22 14.75 -5.25 -15.48
CA SER A 22 14.36 -6.41 -16.27
C SER A 22 13.77 -7.46 -15.35
N VAL A 23 12.57 -7.94 -15.68
CA VAL A 23 11.91 -9.05 -14.99
C VAL A 23 11.66 -10.15 -16.02
N PRO A 24 12.62 -11.07 -16.24
CA PRO A 24 12.54 -12.04 -17.33
C PRO A 24 11.36 -12.99 -17.12
N ALA A 25 10.53 -13.21 -18.14
CA ALA A 25 9.33 -14.05 -18.01
C ALA A 25 9.65 -15.54 -17.78
N ARG A 26 10.77 -16.04 -18.31
CA ARG A 26 11.14 -17.47 -18.30
C ARG A 26 12.27 -17.83 -17.33
N SER A 27 12.76 -16.86 -16.55
CA SER A 27 13.81 -17.13 -15.56
C SER A 27 13.28 -18.04 -14.46
N THR A 28 14.08 -19.01 -14.03
CA THR A 28 13.75 -19.93 -12.92
C THR A 28 14.49 -19.57 -11.63
N THR A 29 15.18 -18.44 -11.59
CA THR A 29 15.83 -17.96 -10.36
C THR A 29 14.77 -17.56 -9.33
N VAL A 30 15.07 -17.79 -8.05
CA VAL A 30 14.17 -17.45 -6.95
C VAL A 30 13.89 -15.95 -6.91
N GLU A 31 14.92 -15.13 -7.14
CA GLU A 31 14.81 -13.66 -7.15
C GLU A 31 13.86 -13.14 -8.25
N ASP A 32 13.94 -13.69 -9.47
CA ASP A 32 13.03 -13.29 -10.55
C ASP A 32 11.62 -13.84 -10.33
N ALA A 33 11.49 -15.03 -9.73
CA ALA A 33 10.19 -15.59 -9.37
C ALA A 33 9.48 -14.75 -8.32
N ASP A 34 10.19 -14.37 -7.26
CA ASP A 34 9.70 -13.49 -6.19
C ASP A 34 9.27 -12.13 -6.77
N ARG A 35 10.12 -11.47 -7.56
CA ARG A 35 9.77 -10.21 -8.23
C ARG A 35 8.52 -10.32 -9.09
N ARG A 36 8.36 -11.40 -9.87
CA ARG A 36 7.14 -11.61 -10.67
C ARG A 36 5.94 -11.83 -9.78
N PHE A 37 6.09 -12.58 -8.70
CA PHE A 37 5.01 -12.83 -7.74
C PHE A 37 4.55 -11.52 -7.10
N LEU A 38 5.46 -10.66 -6.65
CA LEU A 38 5.14 -9.33 -6.13
C LEU A 38 4.44 -8.45 -7.18
N LEU A 39 5.05 -8.29 -8.35
CA LEU A 39 4.61 -7.30 -9.34
C LEU A 39 3.36 -7.73 -10.12
N TYR A 40 3.19 -9.03 -10.37
CA TYR A 40 2.12 -9.57 -11.22
C TYR A 40 1.15 -10.49 -10.47
N GLY A 41 1.49 -10.92 -9.26
CA GLY A 41 0.60 -11.67 -8.37
C GLY A 41 0.00 -10.77 -7.29
N VAL A 42 0.80 -10.44 -6.27
CA VAL A 42 0.36 -9.74 -5.05
C VAL A 42 -0.25 -8.37 -5.35
N LEU A 43 0.47 -7.50 -6.08
CA LEU A 43 -0.01 -6.13 -6.31
C LEU A 43 -1.33 -6.07 -7.11
N PRO A 44 -1.50 -6.81 -8.23
CA PRO A 44 -2.78 -6.83 -8.93
C PRO A 44 -3.89 -7.55 -8.14
N LEU A 45 -3.55 -8.59 -7.37
CA LEU A 45 -4.53 -9.36 -6.60
C LEU A 45 -5.27 -8.50 -5.58
N TRP A 46 -4.63 -7.46 -5.05
CA TRP A 46 -5.23 -6.52 -4.08
C TRP A 46 -6.54 -5.87 -4.56
N VAL A 47 -6.70 -5.72 -5.87
CA VAL A 47 -7.90 -5.12 -6.46
C VAL A 47 -9.14 -5.96 -6.20
N VAL A 48 -9.01 -7.29 -6.20
CA VAL A 48 -10.15 -8.20 -6.04
C VAL A 48 -10.83 -8.04 -4.68
N PRO A 49 -10.14 -8.18 -3.53
CA PRO A 49 -10.75 -7.96 -2.23
C PRO A 49 -11.16 -6.50 -2.02
N ALA A 50 -10.45 -5.51 -2.60
CA ALA A 50 -10.86 -4.10 -2.50
C ALA A 50 -12.22 -3.82 -3.18
N VAL A 51 -12.45 -4.38 -4.38
CA VAL A 51 -13.75 -4.27 -5.06
C VAL A 51 -14.82 -5.08 -4.33
N ALA A 52 -14.47 -6.26 -3.81
CA ALA A 52 -15.40 -7.09 -3.05
C ALA A 52 -15.87 -6.42 -1.75
N ASP A 53 -14.96 -5.75 -1.05
CA ASP A 53 -15.21 -4.97 0.15
C ASP A 53 -16.18 -3.81 -0.12
N TRP A 54 -15.86 -2.98 -1.11
CA TRP A 54 -16.75 -1.92 -1.58
C TRP A 54 -18.16 -2.43 -1.93
N TRP A 55 -18.24 -3.59 -2.59
CA TRP A 55 -19.54 -4.19 -2.89
C TRP A 55 -20.24 -4.63 -1.60
N MET A 56 -19.56 -5.23 -0.64
CA MET A 56 -20.18 -5.54 0.67
C MET A 56 -20.73 -4.29 1.35
N HIS A 57 -19.98 -3.20 1.41
CA HIS A 57 -20.45 -1.93 1.98
C HIS A 57 -21.65 -1.34 1.26
N LYS A 58 -21.68 -1.43 -0.07
CA LYS A 58 -22.84 -0.99 -0.85
C LYS A 58 -24.05 -1.89 -0.63
N LYS A 59 -23.86 -3.20 -0.44
CA LYS A 59 -24.95 -4.15 -0.16
C LYS A 59 -25.53 -3.95 1.24
N THR A 60 -24.67 -3.70 2.22
CA THR A 60 -25.04 -3.46 3.63
C THR A 60 -25.46 -2.03 3.90
N ARG A 61 -25.35 -1.14 2.90
CA ARG A 61 -25.69 0.29 2.99
C ARG A 61 -24.96 0.96 4.15
N ILE A 62 -23.64 0.83 4.15
CA ILE A 62 -22.75 1.40 5.16
C ILE A 62 -23.06 2.88 5.48
N GLU A 63 -23.56 3.64 4.51
CA GLU A 63 -23.94 5.04 4.66
C GLU A 63 -25.04 5.30 5.70
N HIS A 64 -25.81 4.27 6.08
CA HIS A 64 -26.88 4.33 7.06
C HIS A 64 -26.58 3.57 8.36
N THR A 65 -25.37 3.04 8.50
CA THR A 65 -24.89 2.40 9.72
C THR A 65 -23.73 3.22 10.30
N SER A 66 -22.49 2.75 10.16
CA SER A 66 -21.27 3.42 10.63
C SER A 66 -20.85 4.63 9.77
N GLY A 67 -21.26 4.63 8.49
CA GLY A 67 -21.19 5.77 7.59
C GLY A 67 -19.79 6.33 7.36
N VAL A 68 -19.67 7.65 7.52
CA VAL A 68 -18.41 8.37 7.21
C VAL A 68 -17.28 7.97 8.15
N LYS A 69 -17.57 7.51 9.38
CA LYS A 69 -16.54 7.12 10.34
C LYS A 69 -15.74 5.93 9.82
N GLU A 70 -16.44 4.84 9.49
CA GLU A 70 -15.82 3.61 8.98
C GLU A 70 -15.13 3.87 7.63
N SER A 71 -15.79 4.58 6.70
CA SER A 71 -15.18 4.93 5.42
C SER A 71 -13.94 5.84 5.56
N ALA A 72 -13.81 6.64 6.63
CA ALA A 72 -12.59 7.39 6.91
C ALA A 72 -11.45 6.50 7.46
N VAL A 73 -11.78 5.47 8.26
CA VAL A 73 -10.82 4.46 8.72
C VAL A 73 -10.28 3.67 7.54
N HIS A 74 -11.13 3.26 6.59
CA HIS A 74 -10.67 2.64 5.35
C HIS A 74 -9.71 3.54 4.55
N ALA A 75 -9.95 4.85 4.52
CA ALA A 75 -9.04 5.83 3.90
C ALA A 75 -7.65 5.83 4.54
N LEU A 76 -7.63 5.78 5.88
CA LEU A 76 -6.40 5.71 6.65
C LEU A 76 -5.66 4.41 6.34
N MET A 77 -6.34 3.26 6.39
CA MET A 77 -5.77 1.96 6.08
C MET A 77 -5.20 1.88 4.65
N MET A 78 -5.90 2.43 3.66
CA MET A 78 -5.39 2.54 2.29
C MET A 78 -4.14 3.42 2.21
N THR A 79 -4.04 4.47 3.02
CA THR A 79 -2.86 5.34 3.06
C THR A 79 -1.69 4.63 3.73
N GLU A 80 -1.94 3.95 4.85
CA GLU A 80 -0.96 3.14 5.59
C GLU A 80 -0.39 2.01 4.73
N ALA A 81 -1.18 1.40 3.84
CA ALA A 81 -0.68 0.41 2.88
C ALA A 81 -0.07 1.05 1.62
N GLY A 82 -0.72 2.07 1.08
CA GLY A 82 -0.37 2.68 -0.21
C GLY A 82 0.93 3.46 -0.20
N VAL A 83 1.24 4.17 0.89
CA VAL A 83 2.51 4.91 1.02
C VAL A 83 3.73 3.98 1.00
N PRO A 84 3.80 2.92 1.82
CA PRO A 84 4.87 1.91 1.73
C PRO A 84 4.99 1.24 0.37
N VAL A 85 3.86 0.89 -0.28
CA VAL A 85 3.86 0.33 -1.63
C VAL A 85 4.47 1.32 -2.63
N ALA A 86 4.06 2.60 -2.59
CA ALA A 86 4.62 3.63 -3.46
C ALA A 86 6.13 3.83 -3.21
N MET A 87 6.58 3.84 -1.95
CA MET A 87 8.00 3.86 -1.60
C MET A 87 8.72 2.63 -2.18
N GLY A 88 8.14 1.44 -2.03
CA GLY A 88 8.69 0.19 -2.55
C GLY A 88 8.79 0.16 -4.08
N LEU A 89 7.86 0.81 -4.80
CA LEU A 89 7.84 0.88 -6.26
C LEU A 89 8.80 1.94 -6.82
N LEU A 90 8.95 3.08 -6.13
CA LEU A 90 9.63 4.26 -6.68
C LEU A 90 11.01 4.51 -6.06
N ALA A 91 11.17 4.25 -4.77
CA ALA A 91 12.40 4.49 -4.04
C ALA A 91 13.29 3.25 -3.96
N LYS A 92 14.59 3.49 -3.78
CA LYS A 92 15.56 2.45 -3.43
C LYS A 92 15.16 1.86 -2.07
N ILE A 93 15.07 0.55 -2.00
CA ILE A 93 14.89 -0.13 -0.72
C ILE A 93 16.19 0.06 0.07
N ASN A 94 16.07 0.63 1.25
CA ASN A 94 17.14 0.90 2.21
C ASN A 94 16.52 0.93 3.62
N PRO A 95 17.31 1.12 4.69
CA PRO A 95 16.78 1.17 6.05
C PRO A 95 15.62 2.14 6.26
N LEU A 96 15.65 3.35 5.68
CA LEU A 96 14.51 4.27 5.75
C LEU A 96 13.23 3.64 5.19
N VAL A 97 13.29 3.07 3.98
CA VAL A 97 12.11 2.48 3.34
C VAL A 97 11.63 1.26 4.12
N LEU A 98 12.53 0.37 4.55
CA LEU A 98 12.16 -0.82 5.31
C LEU A 98 11.56 -0.48 6.69
N SER A 99 12.12 0.52 7.38
CA SER A 99 11.55 1.03 8.64
C SER A 99 10.18 1.67 8.42
N ALA A 100 9.99 2.42 7.33
CA ALA A 100 8.69 2.98 6.99
C ALA A 100 7.65 1.89 6.67
N MET A 101 8.04 0.86 5.91
CA MET A 101 7.19 -0.31 5.63
C MET A 101 6.80 -1.04 6.92
N GLY A 102 7.77 -1.31 7.81
CA GLY A 102 7.51 -1.99 9.08
C GLY A 102 6.66 -1.17 10.05
N GLY A 103 6.95 0.13 10.18
CA GLY A 103 6.14 1.02 11.01
C GLY A 103 4.70 1.15 10.49
N ALA A 104 4.54 1.27 9.18
CA ALA A 104 3.22 1.31 8.55
C ALA A 104 2.47 -0.03 8.68
N ALA A 105 3.16 -1.18 8.62
CA ALA A 105 2.54 -2.48 8.87
C ALA A 105 1.99 -2.61 10.29
N VAL A 106 2.73 -2.14 11.30
CA VAL A 106 2.26 -2.12 12.70
C VAL A 106 1.07 -1.15 12.86
N ALA A 107 1.16 0.05 12.29
CA ALA A 107 0.07 1.01 12.31
C ALA A 107 -1.19 0.44 11.64
N HIS A 108 -1.03 -0.16 10.46
CA HIS A 108 -2.10 -0.80 9.71
C HIS A 108 -2.78 -1.91 10.50
N GLY A 109 -2.02 -2.78 11.19
CA GLY A 109 -2.60 -3.81 12.05
C GLY A 109 -3.39 -3.22 13.22
N ALA A 110 -2.90 -2.14 13.84
CA ALA A 110 -3.64 -1.45 14.89
C ALA A 110 -4.94 -0.79 14.36
N THR A 111 -4.86 -0.15 13.18
CA THR A 111 -6.01 0.46 12.52
C THR A 111 -7.03 -0.60 12.07
N ALA A 112 -6.59 -1.77 11.60
CA ALA A 112 -7.47 -2.90 11.26
C ALA A 112 -8.21 -3.44 12.49
N LEU A 113 -7.53 -3.57 13.64
CA LEU A 113 -8.18 -3.95 14.90
C LEU A 113 -9.21 -2.91 15.34
N TYR A 114 -8.88 -1.62 15.18
CA TYR A 114 -9.82 -0.53 15.45
C TYR A 114 -11.03 -0.56 14.52
N ASP A 115 -10.82 -0.80 13.22
CA ASP A 115 -11.86 -0.90 12.20
C ASP A 115 -12.87 -2.00 12.54
N VAL A 116 -12.39 -3.21 12.82
CA VAL A 116 -13.26 -4.33 13.24
C VAL A 116 -14.01 -3.99 14.52
N SER A 117 -13.37 -3.34 15.48
CA SER A 117 -14.00 -2.92 16.74
C SER A 117 -15.11 -1.88 16.52
N LEU A 118 -14.88 -0.94 15.60
CA LEU A 118 -15.85 0.08 15.20
C LEU A 118 -17.03 -0.55 14.44
N ALA A 119 -16.75 -1.36 13.41
CA ALA A 119 -17.76 -1.96 12.55
C ALA A 119 -18.68 -2.90 13.35
N THR A 120 -18.12 -3.77 14.20
CA THR A 120 -18.91 -4.73 14.99
C THR A 120 -19.74 -4.08 16.10
N ALA A 121 -19.36 -2.88 16.55
CA ALA A 121 -20.17 -2.10 17.50
C ALA A 121 -21.38 -1.43 16.83
N GLU A 122 -21.27 -1.07 15.55
CA GLU A 122 -22.26 -0.26 14.83
C GLU A 122 -23.15 -1.09 13.88
N ARG A 123 -22.70 -2.29 13.46
CA ARG A 123 -23.43 -3.14 12.50
C ARG A 123 -23.01 -4.62 12.58
N GLU A 124 -23.82 -5.47 11.97
CA GLU A 124 -23.43 -6.86 11.71
C GLU A 124 -22.35 -6.91 10.62
N VAL A 125 -21.21 -7.54 10.92
CA VAL A 125 -20.14 -7.86 9.96
C VAL A 125 -20.24 -9.33 9.58
N ARG A 126 -20.43 -9.62 8.29
CA ARG A 126 -20.68 -10.99 7.84
C ARG A 126 -19.37 -11.79 7.75
N PRO A 127 -19.39 -13.13 7.88
CA PRO A 127 -18.18 -13.95 7.76
C PRO A 127 -17.41 -13.75 6.46
N LEU A 128 -18.12 -13.58 5.34
CA LEU A 128 -17.50 -13.30 4.04
C LEU A 128 -16.76 -11.95 4.03
N GLU A 129 -17.35 -10.94 4.65
CA GLU A 129 -16.78 -9.60 4.76
C GLU A 129 -15.51 -9.63 5.62
N GLN A 130 -15.56 -10.29 6.77
CA GLN A 130 -14.39 -10.51 7.62
C GLN A 130 -13.27 -11.27 6.89
N HIS A 131 -13.63 -12.24 6.05
CA HIS A 131 -12.64 -12.97 5.25
C HIS A 131 -11.99 -12.08 4.18
N ILE A 132 -12.76 -11.19 3.54
CA ILE A 132 -12.23 -10.17 2.62
C ILE A 132 -11.26 -9.22 3.36
N HIS A 133 -11.64 -8.73 4.55
CA HIS A 133 -10.80 -7.88 5.38
C HIS A 133 -9.50 -8.57 5.78
N SER A 134 -9.57 -9.86 6.13
CA SER A 134 -8.37 -10.66 6.44
C SER A 134 -7.39 -10.73 5.25
N PHE A 135 -7.89 -10.79 4.02
CA PHE A 135 -7.04 -10.70 2.82
C PHE A 135 -6.42 -9.30 2.69
N LEU A 136 -7.21 -8.23 2.87
CA LEU A 136 -6.71 -6.86 2.79
C LEU A 136 -5.64 -6.56 3.84
N GLU A 137 -5.75 -7.15 5.03
CA GLU A 137 -4.77 -7.03 6.11
C GLU A 137 -3.46 -7.78 5.82
N VAL A 138 -3.54 -9.00 5.27
CA VAL A 138 -2.35 -9.85 5.08
C VAL A 138 -1.55 -9.50 3.81
N LEU A 139 -2.16 -8.90 2.79
CA LEU A 139 -1.48 -8.52 1.55
C LEU A 139 -0.34 -7.50 1.75
N PRO A 140 -0.48 -6.40 2.51
CA PRO A 140 0.63 -5.49 2.83
C PRO A 140 1.78 -6.22 3.54
N LEU A 141 1.45 -7.08 4.51
CA LEU A 141 2.45 -7.87 5.24
C LEU A 141 3.19 -8.85 4.32
N SER A 142 2.46 -9.48 3.39
CA SER A 142 3.04 -10.35 2.37
C SER A 142 4.00 -9.57 1.45
N ALA A 143 3.56 -8.41 0.94
CA ALA A 143 4.40 -7.56 0.10
C ALA A 143 5.68 -7.12 0.83
N MET A 144 5.57 -6.77 2.12
CA MET A 144 6.72 -6.46 2.97
C MET A 144 7.65 -7.66 3.15
N ALA A 145 7.11 -8.85 3.44
CA ALA A 145 7.91 -10.06 3.66
C ALA A 145 8.73 -10.44 2.41
N PHE A 146 8.10 -10.49 1.24
CA PHE A 146 8.79 -10.77 -0.02
C PHE A 146 9.79 -9.66 -0.38
N THR A 147 9.45 -8.39 -0.13
CA THR A 147 10.42 -7.28 -0.29
C THR A 147 11.63 -7.46 0.63
N ALA A 148 11.43 -7.88 1.88
CA ALA A 148 12.51 -8.14 2.83
C ALA A 148 13.39 -9.32 2.38
N CYS A 149 12.80 -10.38 1.81
CA CYS A 149 13.53 -11.50 1.22
C CYS A 149 14.41 -11.06 0.05
N LEU A 150 13.90 -10.19 -0.85
CA LEU A 150 14.65 -9.62 -1.96
C LEU A 150 15.78 -8.67 -1.52
N HIS A 151 15.69 -8.11 -0.32
CA HIS A 151 16.56 -7.06 0.20
C HIS A 151 17.20 -7.43 1.55
N ALA A 152 17.68 -8.67 1.66
CA ALA A 152 18.21 -9.21 2.91
C ALA A 152 19.42 -8.43 3.46
N ASP A 153 20.25 -7.85 2.59
CA ASP A 153 21.36 -6.98 3.00
C ASP A 153 20.85 -5.68 3.63
N GLU A 154 19.84 -5.05 3.04
CA GLU A 154 19.22 -3.86 3.58
C GLU A 154 18.46 -4.16 4.87
N VAL A 155 17.85 -5.34 5.02
CA VAL A 155 17.28 -5.80 6.29
C VAL A 155 18.37 -5.89 7.35
N ARG A 156 19.51 -6.53 7.05
CA ARG A 156 20.66 -6.59 7.97
C ARG A 156 21.17 -5.20 8.34
N ALA A 157 21.25 -4.28 7.38
CA ALA A 157 21.66 -2.91 7.64
C ALA A 157 20.67 -2.18 8.55
N THR A 158 19.36 -2.36 8.33
CA THR A 158 18.28 -1.79 9.16
C THR A 158 18.40 -2.26 10.60
N LEU A 159 18.58 -3.56 10.81
CA LEU A 159 18.74 -4.15 12.15
C LEU A 159 20.02 -3.69 12.87
N ARG A 160 21.02 -3.22 12.13
CA ARG A 160 22.26 -2.63 12.67
C ARG A 160 22.20 -1.11 12.80
N GLY A 161 21.01 -0.51 12.69
CA GLY A 161 20.79 0.94 12.84
C GLY A 161 21.07 1.78 11.59
N GLY A 162 21.25 1.15 10.42
CA GLY A 162 21.54 1.83 9.17
C GLY A 162 22.88 2.59 9.21
N PRO A 163 24.02 1.89 9.34
CA PRO A 163 25.34 2.52 9.49
C PRO A 163 25.84 3.22 8.22
N GLY A 164 25.22 2.98 7.08
CA GLY A 164 25.59 3.55 5.80
C GLY A 164 25.20 5.02 5.67
N PRO A 165 26.01 5.85 4.97
CA PRO A 165 25.75 7.29 4.83
C PRO A 165 24.50 7.63 4.02
N ARG A 166 23.85 6.64 3.39
CA ARG A 166 22.67 6.80 2.53
C ARG A 166 21.47 5.97 3.01
N ASP A 167 21.58 5.33 4.17
CA ASP A 167 20.59 4.39 4.69
C ASP A 167 19.29 5.09 5.09
N TRP A 168 19.43 6.33 5.58
CA TRP A 168 18.34 7.17 6.07
C TRP A 168 17.91 8.27 5.07
N ALA A 169 18.14 8.03 3.78
CA ALA A 169 17.80 8.98 2.71
C ALA A 169 16.76 8.40 1.75
N LEU A 170 15.76 9.20 1.35
CA LEU A 170 14.79 8.79 0.35
C LEU A 170 15.39 8.98 -1.06
N LEU A 171 15.82 7.88 -1.67
CA LEU A 171 16.56 7.88 -2.93
C LEU A 171 15.77 7.17 -4.04
N PRO A 172 15.91 7.58 -5.31
CA PRO A 172 15.33 6.84 -6.42
C PRO A 172 16.02 5.48 -6.62
N LYS A 173 15.31 4.53 -7.24
CA LYS A 173 15.89 3.23 -7.60
C LYS A 173 17.01 3.38 -8.64
N ASP A 174 18.06 2.58 -8.47
CA ASP A 174 19.13 2.47 -9.47
C ASP A 174 18.61 1.87 -10.79
N ARG A 175 17.65 0.93 -10.68
CA ARG A 175 16.90 0.35 -11.80
C ARG A 175 15.39 0.58 -11.58
N PRO A 176 14.80 1.63 -12.16
CA PRO A 176 13.38 1.93 -11.98
C PRO A 176 12.50 0.87 -12.65
N LEU A 177 11.26 0.73 -12.20
CA LEU A 177 10.28 -0.09 -12.91
C LEU A 177 9.91 0.56 -14.26
N PRO A 178 9.58 -0.25 -15.29
CA PRO A 178 9.14 0.28 -16.57
C PRO A 178 7.93 1.21 -16.42
N ALA A 179 7.95 2.39 -17.05
CA ALA A 179 6.84 3.35 -16.96
C ALA A 179 5.50 2.75 -17.42
N LYS A 180 5.53 1.89 -18.43
CA LYS A 180 4.32 1.20 -18.92
C LYS A 180 3.69 0.33 -17.82
N TYR A 181 4.53 -0.37 -17.04
CA TYR A 181 4.06 -1.16 -15.90
C TYR A 181 3.46 -0.25 -14.82
N LEU A 182 4.17 0.81 -14.42
CA LEU A 182 3.68 1.75 -13.41
C LEU A 182 2.36 2.42 -13.83
N ALA A 183 2.24 2.83 -15.10
CA ALA A 183 1.01 3.42 -15.63
C ALA A 183 -0.14 2.41 -15.67
N GLY A 184 0.12 1.17 -16.07
CA GLY A 184 -0.87 0.09 -16.04
C GLY A 184 -1.36 -0.23 -14.62
N LEU A 185 -0.43 -0.37 -13.68
CA LEU A 185 -0.75 -0.59 -12.27
C LEU A 185 -1.54 0.59 -11.68
N ALA A 186 -1.14 1.83 -11.98
CA ALA A 186 -1.87 3.01 -11.55
C ALA A 186 -3.29 3.05 -12.11
N ALA A 187 -3.49 2.73 -13.39
CA ALA A 187 -4.83 2.66 -13.98
C ALA A 187 -5.71 1.60 -13.30
N VAL A 188 -5.14 0.42 -13.01
CA VAL A 188 -5.82 -0.67 -12.30
C VAL A 188 -6.20 -0.26 -10.87
N ILE A 189 -5.28 0.35 -10.12
CA ILE A 189 -5.55 0.86 -8.76
C ILE A 189 -6.59 1.97 -8.79
N CYS A 190 -6.51 2.90 -9.74
CA CYS A 190 -7.50 3.96 -9.88
C CYS A 190 -8.89 3.39 -10.13
N ALA A 191 -9.02 2.45 -11.08
CA ALA A 191 -10.30 1.86 -11.44
C ALA A 191 -10.88 0.96 -10.35
N GLY A 192 -10.05 0.17 -9.68
CA GLY A 192 -10.48 -0.88 -8.75
C GLY A 192 -10.41 -0.52 -7.27
N VAL A 193 -9.75 0.58 -6.90
CA VAL A 193 -9.59 0.98 -5.49
C VAL A 193 -10.05 2.42 -5.29
N VAL A 194 -9.45 3.37 -6.01
CA VAL A 194 -9.72 4.81 -5.79
C VAL A 194 -11.15 5.19 -6.17
N LEU A 195 -11.64 4.76 -7.33
CA LEU A 195 -13.00 5.08 -7.77
C LEU A 195 -14.08 4.44 -6.88
N PRO A 196 -14.03 3.13 -6.55
CA PRO A 196 -14.96 2.51 -5.60
C PRO A 196 -14.98 3.20 -4.25
N TYR A 197 -13.81 3.48 -3.68
CA TYR A 197 -13.69 4.20 -2.43
C TYR A 197 -14.31 5.60 -2.50
N ALA A 198 -13.99 6.37 -3.54
CA ALA A 198 -14.51 7.72 -3.70
C ALA A 198 -16.05 7.72 -3.82
N GLU A 199 -16.62 6.71 -4.47
CA GLU A 199 -18.07 6.52 -4.56
C GLU A 199 -18.68 6.23 -3.19
N GLU A 200 -18.12 5.29 -2.42
CA GLU A 200 -18.57 4.96 -1.07
C GLU A 200 -18.51 6.18 -0.14
N PHE A 201 -17.34 6.84 -0.07
CA PHE A 201 -17.15 8.00 0.80
C PHE A 201 -18.14 9.12 0.44
N SER A 202 -18.36 9.35 -0.86
CA SER A 202 -19.36 10.32 -1.35
C SER A 202 -20.80 9.89 -1.00
N ARG A 203 -21.12 8.60 -1.02
CA ARG A 203 -22.42 8.07 -0.60
C ARG A 203 -22.64 8.31 0.90
N CYS A 204 -21.64 8.01 1.74
CA CYS A 204 -21.67 8.28 3.18
C CYS A 204 -21.82 9.77 3.51
N LEU A 205 -21.09 10.64 2.80
CA LEU A 205 -21.21 12.10 2.98
C LEU A 205 -22.60 12.63 2.62
N ARG A 206 -23.19 12.12 1.53
CA ARG A 206 -24.54 12.51 1.10
C ARG A 206 -25.61 12.06 2.10
N ALA A 207 -25.51 10.84 2.62
CA ALA A 207 -26.41 10.34 3.64
C ALA A 207 -26.33 11.18 4.92
N ARG A 208 -25.11 11.48 5.40
CA ARG A 208 -24.90 12.34 6.59
C ARG A 208 -25.50 13.74 6.44
N ARG A 209 -25.42 14.34 5.24
CA ARG A 209 -26.01 15.66 4.96
C ARG A 209 -27.54 15.65 4.89
N SER A 210 -28.12 14.49 4.59
CA SER A 210 -29.58 14.33 4.44
C SER A 210 -30.26 13.90 5.74
N ALA A 211 -29.47 13.54 6.77
CA ALA A 211 -29.99 13.22 8.09
C ALA A 211 -30.51 14.50 8.78
N PRO A 212 -31.72 14.49 9.36
CA PRO A 212 -32.19 15.60 10.18
C PRO A 212 -31.20 15.89 11.30
N VAL A 213 -30.90 17.16 11.55
CA VAL A 213 -30.15 17.57 12.74
C VAL A 213 -31.07 17.31 13.94
N SER A 214 -30.80 16.26 14.70
CA SER A 214 -31.40 15.99 16.01
C SER A 214 -30.69 16.78 17.09
#